data_AF-A0A7C1RBB0-F1
#
_entry.id   AF-A0A7C1RBB0-F1
#
_cell.length_a   1.000
_cell.length_b   1.000
_cell.length_c   1.000
_cell.angle_alpha   90.00
_cell.angle_beta   90.00
_cell.angle_gamma   90.00
#
_symmetry.space_group_name_H-M   'P 1'
#
loop_
_entity.id
_entity.type
_entity.pdbx_description
1 polymer ?
#
loop_
_entity_poly.entity_id
_entity_poly.type
_entity_poly.pdbx_seq_one_letter_code
_entity_poly.pdbx_strand_id
1 'polypeptide(L)' 'MGKAIVKLNIATYAGEEYVVQVECEKDDVDEIIIARAWKKLKEDEGGSIPYGHRTAEIIKRCD' A
#
# COMPACT_ATOMS: atom_id res chain seq x y z
N MET A 1 -6.79 16.62 5.51
CA MET A 1 -6.64 15.22 5.06
C MET A 1 -5.16 14.94 4.95
N GLY A 2 -4.67 14.00 5.75
CA GLY A 2 -3.27 13.60 5.79
C GLY A 2 -2.93 12.65 4.65
N LYS A 3 -1.65 12.29 4.55
CA LYS A 3 -1.15 11.32 3.57
C LYS A 3 -0.28 10.29 4.26
N ALA A 4 -0.46 9.03 3.91
CA ALA A 4 0.41 7.95 4.35
C ALA A 4 1.24 7.42 3.19
N ILE A 5 2.51 7.11 3.46
CA ILE A 5 3.40 6.40 2.56
C ILE A 5 3.47 4.96 3.05
N VAL A 6 3.08 4.04 2.18
CA VAL A 6 3.03 2.61 2.48
C VAL A 6 3.94 1.87 1.50
N LYS A 7 4.83 1.05 2.04
CA LYS A 7 5.60 0.08 1.29
C LYS A 7 4.79 -1.20 1.17
N LEU A 8 4.57 -1.66 -0.05
CA LEU A 8 3.93 -2.92 -0.35
C LEU A 8 4.97 -3.85 -0.94
N ASN A 9 4.99 -5.10 -0.49
CA ASN A 9 5.84 -6.13 -1.05
C ASN A 9 5.00 -7.34 -1.42
N ILE A 10 5.25 -7.86 -2.63
CA ILE A 10 4.73 -9.14 -3.08
C ILE A 10 5.93 -10.04 -3.28
N ALA A 11 6.04 -11.07 -2.44
CA ALA A 11 7.10 -12.07 -2.52
C ALA A 11 6.87 -12.98 -3.74
N THR A 12 7.21 -12.47 -4.92
CA THR A 12 7.36 -13.22 -6.17
C THR A 12 8.83 -13.62 -6.34
N TYR A 13 9.15 -14.42 -7.36
CA TYR A 13 10.55 -14.74 -7.71
C TYR A 13 11.39 -13.50 -8.01
N ALA A 14 10.76 -12.39 -8.42
CA ALA A 14 11.41 -11.12 -8.71
C ALA A 14 11.51 -10.18 -7.49
N GLY A 15 10.78 -10.47 -6.39
CA GLY A 15 10.77 -9.63 -5.20
C GLY A 15 10.20 -8.24 -5.48
N GLU A 16 8.91 -8.16 -5.83
CA GLU A 16 8.30 -6.90 -6.22
C GLU A 16 7.98 -6.01 -5.01
N GLU A 17 8.58 -4.81 -5.01
CA GLU A 17 8.42 -3.80 -3.98
C GLU A 17 7.83 -2.52 -4.59
N TYR A 18 6.80 -1.99 -3.94
CA TYR A 18 6.09 -0.78 -4.37
C TYR A 18 6.01 0.20 -3.21
N VAL A 19 6.16 1.49 -3.50
CA VAL A 19 5.93 2.56 -2.53
C VAL A 19 4.75 3.38 -3.03
N VAL A 20 3.65 3.33 -2.31
CA VAL A 20 2.41 4.03 -2.67
C VAL A 20 2.07 5.07 -1.62
N GLN A 21 1.54 6.19 -2.10
CA GLN A 21 1.01 7.25 -1.25
C GLN A 21 -0.51 7.22 -1.30
N VAL A 22 -1.15 7.17 -0.13
CA VAL A 22 -2.61 7.17 0.01
C VAL A 22 -3.09 8.27 0.94
N GLU A 23 -4.32 8.72 0.74
CA GLU A 23 -4.96 9.64 1.67
C GLU A 23 -5.31 8.89 2.96
N CYS A 24 -5.04 9.53 4.09
CA CYS A 24 -5.40 9.03 5.41
C CYS A 24 -5.96 10.16 6.29
N GLU A 25 -6.95 9.83 7.09
CA GLU A 25 -7.42 10.68 8.18
C GLU A 25 -6.64 10.37 9.45
N LYS A 26 -6.68 11.30 10.41
CA LYS A 26 -5.96 11.17 11.68
C LYS A 26 -6.35 9.92 12.47
N ASP A 27 -7.63 9.57 12.39
CA ASP A 27 -8.23 8.44 13.11
C ASP A 27 -8.27 7.16 12.27
N ASP A 28 -7.70 7.16 11.05
CA ASP A 28 -7.62 5.95 10.24
C ASP A 28 -6.66 4.94 10.90
N VAL A 29 -7.17 3.72 11.12
CA VAL A 29 -6.35 2.58 11.57
C VAL A 29 -5.47 2.06 10.44
N ASP A 30 -4.35 1.43 10.81
CA ASP A 30 -3.33 0.90 9.89
C ASP A 30 -3.93 0.02 8.80
N GLU A 31 -4.88 -0.84 9.16
CA GLU A 31 -5.55 -1.76 8.24
C GLU A 31 -6.31 -1.03 7.12
N ILE A 32 -6.95 0.10 7.42
CA ILE A 32 -7.65 0.92 6.41
C ILE A 32 -6.64 1.55 5.46
N ILE A 33 -5.55 2.11 5.99
CA ILE A 33 -4.48 2.73 5.21
C ILE A 33 -3.84 1.70 4.28
N ILE A 34 -3.54 0.50 4.79
CA ILE A 34 -2.97 -0.61 4.02
C ILE A 34 -3.96 -1.10 2.95
N ALA A 35 -5.25 -1.21 3.26
CA ALA A 35 -6.26 -1.61 2.29
C ALA A 35 -6.37 -0.59 1.14
N ARG A 36 -6.33 0.71 1.45
CA ARG A 36 -6.27 1.78 0.42
C ARG A 36 -5.00 1.68 -0.42
N ALA A 37 -3.86 1.38 0.20
CA ALA A 37 -2.58 1.22 -0.50
C ALA A 37 -2.64 0.08 -1.52
N TRP A 38 -3.15 -1.09 -1.12
CA TRP A 38 -3.34 -2.22 -2.04
C TRP A 38 -4.34 -1.93 -3.15
N LYS A 39 -5.44 -1.25 -2.83
CA LYS A 39 -6.43 -0.83 -3.83
C LYS A 39 -5.78 0.07 -4.88
N LYS A 40 -5.05 1.10 -4.42
CA LYS A 40 -4.34 2.03 -5.29
C LYS A 40 -3.31 1.32 -6.17
N LEU A 41 -2.49 0.44 -5.60
CA LEU A 41 -1.53 -0.35 -6.38
C LEU A 41 -2.23 -1.17 -7.47
N LYS A 42 -3.35 -1.81 -7.13
CA LYS A 42 -4.12 -2.58 -8.12
C LYS A 42 -4.68 -1.70 -9.24
N GLU A 43 -5.12 -0.49 -8.94
CA GLU A 43 -5.59 0.47 -9.94
C GLU A 43 -4.43 0.97 -10.82
N ASP A 44 -3.28 1.28 -10.22
CA ASP A 44 -2.08 1.76 -10.92
C ASP A 44 -1.50 0.68 -11.85
N GLU A 45 -1.57 -0.62 -11.49
CA GLU A 45 -1.13 -1.77 -12.30
C GLU A 45 -2.18 -2.26 -13.32
N GLY A 46 -3.24 -1.49 -13.57
CA GLY A 46 -4.25 -1.84 -14.59
C GLY A 46 -5.23 -2.94 -14.17
N GLY A 47 -5.42 -3.13 -12.86
CA GLY A 47 -6.45 -4.00 -12.27
C GLY A 47 -5.95 -5.37 -11.83
N SER A 48 -4.69 -5.71 -12.09
CA SER A 48 -4.10 -6.98 -11.67
C SER A 48 -2.74 -6.75 -11.01
N ILE A 49 -2.52 -7.43 -9.89
CA ILE A 49 -1.21 -7.48 -9.22
C ILE A 49 -0.77 -8.93 -9.14
N PRO A 50 0.55 -9.19 -9.11
CA PRO A 50 1.09 -10.53 -8.98
C PRO A 50 0.48 -11.33 -7.80
N TYR A 51 0.39 -12.64 -8.00
CA TYR A 51 -0.01 -13.57 -6.95
C TYR A 51 1.23 -14.02 -6.17
N GLY A 52 1.24 -13.73 -4.88
CA GLY A 52 2.35 -14.06 -3.98
C GLY A 52 2.01 -13.68 -2.54
N HIS A 53 2.91 -13.99 -1.62
CA HIS A 53 2.75 -13.58 -0.22
C HIS A 53 2.88 -12.05 -0.12
N ARG A 54 1.88 -11.41 0.47
CA ARG A 54 1.76 -9.94 0.51
C ARG A 54 2.11 -9.43 1.90
N THR A 55 2.98 -8.43 1.95
CA THR A 55 3.29 -7.69 3.17
C THR A 55 3.17 -6.20 2.92
N ALA A 56 2.83 -5.45 3.97
CA ALA A 56 2.69 -4.00 3.91
C ALA A 56 3.30 -3.37 5.16
N GLU A 57 3.99 -2.26 4.97
CA GLU A 57 4.62 -1.48 6.03
C GLU A 57 4.30 0.00 5.83
N ILE A 58 3.75 0.65 6.86
CA ILE A 58 3.50 2.09 6.82
C ILE A 58 4.82 2.79 7.17
N ILE A 59 5.47 3.39 6.18
CA ILE A 59 6.76 4.08 6.36
C ILE A 59 6.54 5.40 7.09
N LYS A 60 5.49 6.13 6.72
CA LYS A 60 5.23 7.46 7.26
C LYS A 60 3.75 7.80 7.22
N ARG A 61 3.26 8.43 8.29
CA ARG A 61 2.02 9.20 8.29
C ARG A 61 2.36 10.68 8.35
N CYS A 62 1.87 11.44 7.38
CA CYS A 62 1.85 12.89 7.42
C CYS A 62 0.43 13.28 7.88
N ASP A 63 0.28 13.52 9.19
CA ASP A 63 -0.92 14.12 9.78
C ASP A 63 -1.05 15.60 9.35
#